data_AF-A0A7C3PWR4-F1
#
_entry.id   AF-A0A7C3PWR4-F1
#
_cell.length_a   1.000
_cell.length_b   1.000
_cell.length_c   1.000
_cell.angle_alpha   90.00
_cell.angle_beta   90.00
_cell.angle_gamma   90.00
#
_symmetry.space_group_name_H-M   'P 1'
#
loop_
_entity.id
_entity.type
_entity.pdbx_description
1 polymer ?
#
loop_
_entity_poly.entity_id
_entity_poly.type
_entity_poly.pdbx_seq_one_letter_code
_entity_poly.pdbx_strand_id
1 'polypeptide(L)'
;MRRFAMSVSVALLIAGGALAQGAGSGLERGGAGQGRPGDRAPALDLLQVNPLAIITLPGVREELQLTEEQSGKIREILSKARPGADATPERRRALNDEALREVAAVLTPKQRERFEQILLWVAGPVAMARPDVARRVGLTQEQSQKIAEMVRGFAQAMAPRADANPPDRQALRERIQKARGELDAKILELLTAEQRAAWDRLRGPEFRLAGGR
;
A
#
# COMPACT_ATOMS: atom_id res chain seq x y z
N MET A 1 9.52 -24.13 39.74
CA MET A 1 8.50 -23.06 39.81
C MET A 1 7.66 -23.08 38.54
N ARG A 2 6.35 -22.87 38.69
CA ARG A 2 5.27 -23.24 37.76
C ARG A 2 5.29 -22.44 36.45
N ARG A 3 5.02 -23.12 35.33
CA ARG A 3 4.70 -22.55 34.01
C ARG A 3 3.27 -21.97 34.06
N PHE A 4 3.10 -20.69 33.73
CA PHE A 4 1.79 -20.09 33.49
C PHE A 4 1.57 -19.97 31.99
N ALA A 5 0.62 -20.76 31.47
CA ALA A 5 0.02 -20.58 30.16
C ALA A 5 -1.13 -19.58 30.32
N MET A 6 -1.16 -18.52 29.51
CA MET A 6 -2.25 -17.55 29.50
C MET A 6 -2.94 -17.60 28.14
N SER A 7 -4.04 -18.35 28.10
CA SER A 7 -4.97 -18.40 26.97
C SER A 7 -5.85 -17.15 27.01
N VAL A 8 -5.85 -16.35 25.94
CA VAL A 8 -6.79 -15.24 25.77
C VAL A 8 -7.93 -15.70 24.88
N SER A 9 -9.09 -15.89 25.50
CA SER A 9 -10.35 -16.23 24.83
C SER A 9 -10.96 -15.02 24.13
N VAL A 10 -11.35 -15.20 22.87
CA VAL A 10 -12.14 -14.24 22.08
C VAL A 10 -13.61 -14.40 22.46
N ALA A 11 -14.24 -13.32 22.95
CA ALA A 11 -15.68 -13.26 23.14
C ALA A 11 -16.33 -12.60 21.91
N LEU A 12 -17.08 -13.38 21.13
CA LEU A 12 -18.03 -12.88 20.14
C LEU A 12 -19.27 -12.32 20.88
N LEU A 13 -19.65 -11.08 20.59
CA LEU A 13 -20.96 -10.54 20.91
C LEU A 13 -21.77 -10.40 19.61
N ILE A 14 -22.74 -11.29 19.46
CA ILE A 14 -23.83 -11.20 18.48
C ILE A 14 -24.97 -10.46 19.16
N ALA A 15 -25.43 -9.35 18.58
CA ALA A 15 -26.71 -8.74 18.93
C ALA A 15 -27.56 -8.62 17.65
N GLY A 16 -28.59 -9.47 17.57
CA GLY A 16 -29.67 -9.39 16.60
C GLY A 16 -30.58 -8.19 16.88
N GLY A 17 -31.14 -7.60 15.82
CA GLY A 17 -31.78 -6.29 15.85
C GLY A 17 -33.28 -6.24 16.17
N ALA A 18 -33.82 -5.03 16.10
CA ALA A 18 -35.24 -4.76 15.90
C ALA A 18 -35.44 -3.32 15.38
N LEU A 19 -36.51 -3.15 14.61
CA LEU A 19 -36.88 -2.05 13.72
C LEU A 19 -37.37 -0.81 14.47
N ALA A 20 -37.12 0.37 13.91
CA ALA A 20 -38.02 1.52 14.04
C ALA A 20 -37.88 2.43 12.81
N GLN A 21 -38.92 2.45 11.96
CA GLN A 21 -39.13 3.48 10.95
C GLN A 21 -39.62 4.75 11.68
N GLY A 22 -38.88 5.85 11.52
CA GLY A 22 -39.29 7.16 12.01
C GLY A 22 -39.09 8.18 10.89
N ALA A 23 -40.19 8.55 10.23
CA ALA A 23 -40.23 9.68 9.32
C ALA A 23 -40.02 10.97 10.13
N GLY A 24 -39.05 11.78 9.72
CA GLY A 24 -38.72 13.06 10.34
C GLY A 24 -38.10 13.98 9.31
N SER A 25 -38.85 15.02 8.97
CA SER A 25 -38.58 16.10 8.02
C SER A 25 -37.43 17.02 8.44
N GLY A 26 -36.66 17.50 7.46
CA GLY A 26 -36.20 18.90 7.41
C GLY A 26 -34.74 19.20 7.83
N LEU A 27 -34.04 19.83 6.87
CA LEU A 27 -32.98 20.84 7.01
C LEU A 27 -31.54 20.39 7.33
N GLU A 28 -30.73 20.51 6.27
CA GLU A 28 -29.35 20.99 6.19
C GLU A 28 -28.36 20.69 7.33
N ARG A 29 -27.37 19.87 7.02
CA ARG A 29 -26.00 20.10 7.50
C ARG A 29 -24.99 19.62 6.47
N GLY A 30 -24.26 20.58 5.89
CA GLY A 30 -23.03 20.30 5.16
C GLY A 30 -22.09 19.46 6.03
N GLY A 31 -21.67 18.33 5.49
CA GLY A 31 -20.83 17.37 6.17
C GLY A 31 -20.01 16.61 5.16
N ALA A 32 -18.70 16.85 5.23
CA ALA A 32 -17.58 16.07 4.70
C ALA A 32 -17.95 14.97 3.70
N GLY A 33 -17.52 15.16 2.45
CA GLY A 33 -17.63 14.17 1.38
C GLY A 33 -17.13 12.80 1.83
N GLN A 34 -18.10 11.94 2.19
CA GLN A 34 -17.91 10.52 2.29
C GLN A 34 -17.89 10.00 0.86
N GLY A 35 -16.71 10.05 0.24
CA GLY A 35 -16.48 9.47 -1.08
C GLY A 35 -16.98 8.03 -1.09
N ARG A 36 -17.61 7.62 -2.19
CA ARG A 36 -18.15 6.27 -2.38
C ARG A 36 -16.99 5.28 -2.27
N PRO A 37 -17.21 4.06 -1.76
CA PRO A 37 -16.23 2.99 -1.87
C PRO A 37 -16.03 2.68 -3.37
N GLY A 38 -14.99 3.27 -3.97
CA GLY A 38 -14.81 3.36 -5.42
C GLY A 38 -14.12 4.66 -5.86
N ASP A 39 -14.26 5.73 -5.07
CA ASP A 39 -13.68 7.06 -5.33
C ASP A 39 -12.22 7.21 -4.87
N ARG A 40 -11.51 6.10 -4.60
CA ARG A 40 -10.04 6.17 -4.58
C ARG A 40 -9.62 6.46 -6.02
N ALA A 41 -9.26 7.72 -6.27
CA ALA A 41 -8.83 8.18 -7.56
C ALA A 41 -7.86 7.15 -8.18
N PRO A 42 -8.08 6.70 -9.43
CA PRO A 42 -7.17 5.78 -10.12
C PRO A 42 -5.70 6.24 -10.08
N ALA A 43 -5.47 7.53 -9.82
CA ALA A 43 -4.17 8.14 -9.64
C ALA A 43 -3.46 7.84 -8.31
N LEU A 44 -4.18 7.47 -7.23
CA LEU A 44 -3.55 6.97 -5.99
C LEU A 44 -2.94 5.58 -6.20
N ASP A 45 -3.50 4.79 -7.12
CA ASP A 45 -2.92 3.49 -7.49
C ASP A 45 -1.61 3.65 -8.28
N LEU A 46 -1.39 4.78 -8.96
CA LEU A 46 -0.11 5.10 -9.61
C LEU A 46 1.05 5.27 -8.63
N LEU A 47 0.75 5.57 -7.36
CA LEU A 47 1.73 5.71 -6.29
C LEU A 47 1.90 4.44 -5.45
N GLN A 48 1.00 3.47 -5.59
CA GLN A 48 1.03 2.26 -4.78
C GLN A 48 1.89 1.19 -5.45
N VAL A 49 2.84 0.67 -4.68
CA VAL A 49 3.58 -0.54 -5.04
C VAL A 49 2.66 -1.72 -4.90
N ASN A 50 2.43 -2.48 -5.97
CA ASN A 50 1.71 -3.75 -5.92
C ASN A 50 2.68 -4.87 -5.48
N PRO A 51 2.61 -5.38 -4.23
CA PRO A 51 3.59 -6.36 -3.76
C PRO A 51 3.54 -7.67 -4.54
N LEU A 52 2.35 -8.10 -4.99
CA LEU A 52 2.19 -9.31 -5.80
C LEU A 52 2.91 -9.20 -7.14
N ALA A 53 3.01 -8.01 -7.72
CA ALA A 53 3.81 -7.79 -8.92
C ALA A 53 5.32 -7.83 -8.60
N ILE A 54 5.74 -7.14 -7.52
CA ILE A 54 7.16 -7.02 -7.15
C ILE A 54 7.80 -8.36 -6.83
N ILE A 55 7.11 -9.26 -6.11
CA ILE A 55 7.71 -10.55 -5.72
C ILE A 55 8.03 -11.46 -6.92
N THR A 56 7.41 -11.21 -8.08
CA THR A 56 7.67 -12.01 -9.29
C THR A 56 8.90 -11.57 -10.06
N LEU A 57 9.43 -10.38 -9.77
CA LEU A 57 10.56 -9.81 -10.51
C LEU A 57 11.84 -10.62 -10.24
N PRO A 58 12.63 -10.96 -11.28
CA PRO A 58 13.82 -11.80 -11.12
C PRO A 58 14.79 -11.32 -10.04
N GLY A 59 15.13 -10.03 -10.03
CA GLY A 59 16.04 -9.48 -9.02
C GLY A 59 15.48 -9.51 -7.59
N VAL A 60 14.16 -9.48 -7.41
CA VAL A 60 13.53 -9.65 -6.09
C VAL A 60 13.56 -11.11 -5.66
N ARG A 61 13.31 -12.04 -6.59
CA ARG A 61 13.38 -13.47 -6.30
C ARG A 61 14.79 -13.90 -5.90
N GLU A 62 15.80 -13.37 -6.59
CA GLU A 62 17.21 -13.59 -6.31
C GLU A 62 17.61 -12.99 -4.95
N GLU A 63 17.25 -11.74 -4.69
CA GLU A 63 17.49 -11.06 -3.41
C GLU A 63 16.87 -11.80 -2.22
N LEU A 64 15.65 -12.33 -2.40
CA LEU A 64 14.96 -13.13 -1.39
C LEU A 64 15.44 -14.58 -1.33
N GLN A 65 16.31 -15.00 -2.25
CA GLN A 65 16.79 -16.37 -2.39
C GLN A 65 15.63 -17.38 -2.39
N LEU A 66 14.57 -17.08 -3.15
CA LEU A 66 13.40 -17.94 -3.20
C LEU A 66 13.78 -19.30 -3.78
N THR A 67 13.43 -20.37 -3.08
CA THR A 67 13.64 -21.72 -3.61
C THR A 67 12.72 -21.97 -4.82
N GLU A 68 13.03 -23.00 -5.61
CA GLU A 68 12.14 -23.41 -6.71
C GLU A 68 10.75 -23.81 -6.21
N GLU A 69 10.69 -24.46 -5.04
CA GLU A 69 9.41 -24.81 -4.39
C GLU A 69 8.61 -23.56 -4.01
N GLN A 70 9.24 -22.57 -3.35
CA GLN A 70 8.58 -21.31 -3.00
C GLN A 70 8.13 -20.55 -4.25
N SER A 71 9.00 -20.49 -5.27
CA SER A 71 8.68 -19.85 -6.55
C SER A 71 7.50 -20.54 -7.25
N GLY A 72 7.43 -21.87 -7.20
CA GLY A 72 6.31 -22.66 -7.71
C GLY A 72 5.00 -22.34 -6.99
N LYS A 73 5.01 -22.38 -5.65
CA LYS A 73 3.85 -22.04 -4.80
C LYS A 73 3.35 -20.62 -5.05
N ILE A 74 4.26 -19.63 -5.11
CA ILE A 74 3.89 -18.24 -5.40
C ILE A 74 3.22 -18.14 -6.78
N ARG A 75 3.75 -18.79 -7.83
CA ARG A 75 3.11 -18.78 -9.14
C ARG A 75 1.70 -19.38 -9.11
N GLU A 76 1.50 -20.47 -8.37
CA GLU A 76 0.19 -21.11 -8.21
C GLU A 76 -0.80 -20.18 -7.51
N ILE A 77 -0.40 -19.55 -6.40
CA ILE A 77 -1.20 -18.57 -5.66
C ILE A 77 -1.63 -17.43 -6.59
N LEU A 78 -0.69 -16.84 -7.33
CA LEU A 78 -0.96 -15.74 -8.25
C LEU A 78 -1.88 -16.15 -9.41
N SER A 79 -1.76 -17.39 -9.89
CA SER A 79 -2.65 -17.92 -10.93
C SER A 79 -4.09 -18.05 -10.42
N LYS A 80 -4.28 -18.51 -9.17
CA LYS A 80 -5.60 -18.63 -8.54
C LYS A 80 -6.22 -17.28 -8.21
N ALA A 81 -5.38 -16.30 -7.88
CA ALA A 81 -5.79 -14.95 -7.55
C ALA A 81 -6.21 -14.11 -8.77
N ARG A 82 -6.06 -14.64 -10.00
CA ARG A 82 -6.41 -13.90 -11.22
C ARG A 82 -7.91 -13.65 -11.27
N PRO A 83 -8.36 -12.39 -11.22
CA PRO A 83 -9.78 -12.09 -11.32
C PRO A 83 -10.30 -12.42 -12.73
N GLY A 84 -11.54 -12.90 -12.82
CA GLY A 84 -12.27 -12.97 -14.09
C GLY A 84 -12.51 -11.57 -14.67
N ALA A 85 -12.84 -11.51 -15.97
CA ALA A 85 -13.06 -10.25 -16.68
C ALA A 85 -14.11 -9.37 -15.96
N ASP A 86 -15.17 -9.98 -15.45
CA ASP A 86 -16.31 -9.31 -14.81
C ASP A 86 -16.17 -9.12 -13.29
N ALA A 87 -14.99 -9.39 -12.72
CA ALA A 87 -14.79 -9.26 -11.28
C ALA A 87 -14.89 -7.79 -10.82
N THR A 88 -15.76 -7.55 -9.83
CA THR A 88 -15.93 -6.22 -9.20
C THR A 88 -14.64 -5.75 -8.51
N PRO A 89 -14.46 -4.43 -8.30
CA PRO A 89 -13.32 -3.90 -7.55
C PRO A 89 -13.14 -4.53 -6.16
N GLU A 90 -14.23 -4.80 -5.45
CA GLU A 90 -14.23 -5.43 -4.13
C GLU A 90 -13.73 -6.86 -4.22
N ARG A 91 -14.19 -7.62 -5.21
CA ARG A 91 -13.73 -8.99 -5.44
C ARG A 91 -12.24 -9.03 -5.79
N ARG A 92 -11.77 -8.11 -6.63
CA ARG A 92 -10.34 -7.97 -6.97
C ARG A 92 -9.49 -7.67 -5.74
N ARG A 93 -9.95 -6.78 -4.86
CA ARG A 93 -9.27 -6.47 -3.59
C ARG A 93 -9.21 -7.68 -2.68
N ALA A 94 -10.34 -8.38 -2.49
CA ALA A 94 -10.37 -9.57 -1.66
C ALA A 94 -9.41 -10.67 -2.15
N LEU A 95 -9.37 -10.92 -3.46
CA LEU A 95 -8.42 -11.86 -4.07
C LEU A 95 -6.96 -11.43 -3.87
N ASN A 96 -6.65 -10.14 -4.03
CA ASN A 96 -5.31 -9.63 -3.78
C ASN A 96 -4.91 -9.76 -2.31
N ASP A 97 -5.79 -9.43 -1.37
CA ASP A 97 -5.52 -9.53 0.06
C ASP A 97 -5.31 -10.99 0.50
N GLU A 98 -6.08 -11.91 -0.07
CA GLU A 98 -5.93 -13.35 0.13
C GLU A 98 -4.59 -13.85 -0.42
N ALA A 99 -4.27 -13.51 -1.68
CA ALA A 99 -3.01 -13.87 -2.30
C ALA A 99 -1.80 -13.33 -1.54
N LEU A 100 -1.88 -12.09 -1.04
CA LEU A 100 -0.82 -11.49 -0.21
C LEU A 100 -0.61 -12.29 1.08
N ARG A 101 -1.68 -12.73 1.73
CA ARG A 101 -1.61 -13.57 2.94
C ARG A 101 -0.99 -14.94 2.64
N GLU A 102 -1.40 -15.58 1.56
CA GLU A 102 -0.85 -16.88 1.15
C GLU A 102 0.63 -16.78 0.77
N VAL A 103 1.01 -15.76 0.01
CA VAL A 103 2.42 -15.50 -0.34
C VAL A 103 3.24 -15.28 0.94
N ALA A 104 2.75 -14.49 1.89
CA ALA A 104 3.45 -14.26 3.16
C ALA A 104 3.65 -15.56 3.96
N ALA A 105 2.73 -16.52 3.86
CA ALA A 105 2.84 -17.83 4.51
C ALA A 105 3.89 -18.75 3.84
N VAL A 106 4.17 -18.57 2.55
CA VAL A 106 5.22 -19.30 1.81
C VAL A 106 6.62 -18.80 2.18
N LEU A 107 6.76 -17.52 2.52
CA LEU A 107 8.03 -16.91 2.87
C LEU A 107 8.47 -17.28 4.29
N THR A 108 9.78 -17.43 4.50
CA THR A 108 10.36 -17.48 5.85
C THR A 108 10.24 -16.12 6.55
N PRO A 109 10.37 -16.05 7.89
CA PRO A 109 10.37 -14.76 8.60
C PRO A 109 11.39 -13.76 8.05
N LYS A 110 12.62 -14.21 7.77
CA LYS A 110 13.69 -13.38 7.21
C LYS A 110 13.35 -12.89 5.79
N GLN A 111 12.75 -13.74 4.95
CA GLN A 111 12.32 -13.34 3.62
C GLN A 111 11.17 -12.33 3.67
N ARG A 112 10.21 -12.48 4.60
CA ARG A 112 9.15 -11.49 4.79
C ARG A 112 9.72 -10.12 5.17
N GLU A 113 10.63 -10.10 6.14
CA GLU A 113 11.28 -8.86 6.57
C GLU A 113 12.05 -8.21 5.40
N ARG A 114 12.86 -8.98 4.67
CA ARG A 114 13.58 -8.45 3.51
C ARG A 114 12.63 -8.00 2.40
N PHE A 115 11.53 -8.69 2.20
CA PHE A 115 10.54 -8.30 1.20
C PHE A 115 9.85 -6.98 1.57
N GLU A 116 9.50 -6.77 2.84
CA GLU A 116 9.01 -5.48 3.32
C GLU A 116 10.01 -4.35 3.07
N GLN A 117 11.29 -4.57 3.36
CA GLN A 117 12.37 -3.62 3.07
C GLN A 117 12.46 -3.28 1.58
N ILE A 118 12.43 -4.29 0.70
CA ILE A 118 12.40 -4.10 -0.75
C ILE A 118 11.20 -3.25 -1.16
N LEU A 119 10.00 -3.53 -0.63
CA LEU A 119 8.80 -2.75 -0.94
C LEU A 119 8.96 -1.29 -0.53
N LEU A 120 9.64 -1.00 0.57
CA LEU A 120 9.93 0.38 0.98
C LEU A 120 11.00 1.05 0.09
N TRP A 121 12.00 0.31 -0.40
CA TRP A 121 12.93 0.81 -1.41
C TRP A 121 12.22 1.16 -2.72
N VAL A 122 11.33 0.30 -3.19
CA VAL A 122 10.54 0.53 -4.41
C VAL A 122 9.55 1.67 -4.23
N ALA A 123 8.87 1.73 -3.08
CA ALA A 123 7.89 2.77 -2.77
C ALA A 123 8.54 4.13 -2.54
N GLY A 124 9.73 4.17 -1.94
CA GLY A 124 10.37 5.43 -1.57
C GLY A 124 9.63 6.18 -0.46
N PRO A 125 10.00 7.46 -0.23
CA PRO A 125 9.43 8.30 0.83
C PRO A 125 7.91 8.38 0.87
N VAL A 126 7.21 8.26 -0.27
CA VAL A 126 5.74 8.17 -0.32
C VAL A 126 5.15 7.10 0.62
N ALA A 127 5.90 6.03 0.92
CA ALA A 127 5.47 4.98 1.84
C ALA A 127 5.16 5.51 3.25
N MET A 128 5.76 6.62 3.66
CA MET A 128 5.51 7.27 4.95
C MET A 128 4.10 7.87 5.08
N ALA A 129 3.33 7.96 3.99
CA ALA A 129 1.90 8.26 4.07
C ALA A 129 1.08 7.10 4.67
N ARG A 130 1.64 5.88 4.73
CA ARG A 130 0.99 4.74 5.35
C ARG A 130 1.10 4.84 6.88
N PRO A 131 0.01 4.64 7.64
CA PRO A 131 0.03 4.79 9.09
C PRO A 131 1.05 3.90 9.82
N ASP A 132 1.27 2.67 9.34
CA ASP A 132 2.24 1.74 9.93
C ASP A 132 3.69 2.21 9.75
N VAL A 133 4.03 2.72 8.56
CA VAL A 133 5.36 3.25 8.25
C VAL A 133 5.58 4.56 9.01
N ALA A 134 4.59 5.47 9.01
CA ALA A 134 4.65 6.73 9.75
C ALA A 134 4.97 6.51 11.24
N ARG A 135 4.30 5.53 11.88
CA ARG A 135 4.57 5.17 13.28
C ARG A 135 5.97 4.63 13.49
N ARG A 136 6.47 3.77 12.59
CA ARG A 136 7.82 3.18 12.68
C ARG A 136 8.93 4.22 12.49
N VAL A 137 8.69 5.24 11.66
CA VAL A 137 9.60 6.38 11.46
C VAL A 137 9.51 7.38 12.62
N GLY A 138 8.40 7.40 13.36
CA GLY A 138 8.17 8.33 14.45
C GLY A 138 7.72 9.70 13.98
N LEU A 139 6.88 9.74 12.94
CA LEU A 139 6.32 10.99 12.42
C LEU A 139 5.33 11.60 13.42
N THR A 140 5.35 12.94 13.54
CA THR A 140 4.31 13.67 14.26
C THR A 140 2.98 13.59 13.50
N GLN A 141 1.89 13.93 14.20
CA GLN A 141 0.58 14.02 13.56
C GLN A 141 0.59 15.06 12.42
N GLU A 142 1.23 16.21 12.63
CA GLU A 142 1.36 17.27 11.64
C GLU A 142 2.15 16.81 10.40
N GLN A 143 3.31 16.17 10.59
CA GLN A 143 4.10 15.61 9.47
C GLN A 143 3.30 14.57 8.70
N SER A 144 2.62 13.67 9.41
CA SER A 144 1.79 12.62 8.80
C SER A 144 0.64 13.21 7.96
N GLN A 145 -0.02 14.26 8.47
CA GLN A 145 -1.08 14.98 7.74
C GLN A 145 -0.51 15.66 6.49
N LYS A 146 0.59 16.40 6.61
CA LYS A 146 1.23 17.09 5.49
C LYS A 146 1.68 16.12 4.40
N ILE A 147 2.26 14.97 4.78
CA ILE A 147 2.64 13.92 3.82
C ILE A 147 1.40 13.35 3.13
N ALA A 148 0.33 13.03 3.86
CA ALA A 148 -0.90 12.52 3.28
C ALA A 148 -1.56 13.53 2.29
N GLU A 149 -1.50 14.82 2.59
CA GLU A 149 -1.97 15.89 1.72
C GLU A 149 -1.13 16.02 0.45
N MET A 150 0.21 15.99 0.57
CA MET A 150 1.10 16.01 -0.60
C MET A 150 0.86 14.83 -1.53
N VAL A 151 0.69 13.62 -0.97
CA VAL A 151 0.36 12.41 -1.73
C VAL A 151 -0.99 12.51 -2.43
N ARG A 152 -2.00 13.05 -1.75
CA ARG A 152 -3.32 13.28 -2.35
C ARG A 152 -3.27 14.32 -3.46
N GLY A 153 -2.54 15.42 -3.26
CA GLY A 153 -2.35 16.47 -4.26
C GLY A 153 -1.62 15.95 -5.50
N PHE A 154 -0.60 15.10 -5.32
CA PHE A 154 0.06 14.41 -6.43
C PHE A 154 -0.93 13.57 -7.23
N ALA A 155 -1.72 12.72 -6.56
CA ALA A 155 -2.69 11.88 -7.23
C ALA A 155 -3.72 12.71 -8.03
N GLN A 156 -4.22 13.81 -7.46
CA GLN A 156 -5.12 14.71 -8.17
C GLN A 156 -4.46 15.36 -9.39
N ALA A 157 -3.20 15.79 -9.28
CA ALA A 157 -2.46 16.41 -10.38
C ALA A 157 -2.09 15.43 -11.52
N MET A 158 -2.02 14.14 -11.22
CA MET A 158 -1.72 13.07 -12.18
C MET A 158 -2.95 12.33 -12.70
N ALA A 159 -4.14 12.64 -12.17
CA ALA A 159 -5.37 12.08 -12.69
C ALA A 159 -5.56 12.45 -14.17
N PRO A 160 -5.94 11.50 -15.04
CA PRO A 160 -6.24 11.81 -16.42
C PRO A 160 -7.37 12.83 -16.47
N ARG A 161 -7.16 13.92 -17.22
CA ARG A 161 -8.22 14.91 -17.45
C ARG A 161 -9.14 14.39 -18.54
N ALA A 162 -10.45 14.53 -18.34
CA ALA A 162 -11.47 14.00 -19.25
C ALA A 162 -11.46 14.68 -20.64
N ASP A 163 -10.87 15.86 -20.74
CA ASP A 163 -10.75 16.71 -21.92
C ASP A 163 -9.38 16.62 -22.62
N ALA A 164 -8.43 15.86 -22.07
CA ALA A 164 -7.10 15.74 -22.65
C ALA A 164 -7.03 14.56 -23.64
N ASN A 165 -6.41 14.79 -24.81
CA ASN A 165 -5.99 13.69 -25.67
C ASN A 165 -5.14 12.69 -24.90
N PRO A 166 -5.26 11.38 -25.16
CA PRO A 166 -4.45 10.37 -24.50
C PRO A 166 -2.97 10.76 -24.63
N PRO A 167 -2.27 11.06 -23.52
CA PRO A 167 -0.89 11.46 -23.60
C PRO A 167 -0.07 10.31 -24.17
N ASP A 168 1.00 10.65 -24.90
CA ASP A 168 2.02 9.67 -25.25
C ASP A 168 2.43 8.91 -23.99
N ARG A 169 2.40 7.57 -24.07
CA ARG A 169 2.57 6.71 -22.89
C ARG A 169 3.96 6.87 -22.28
N GLN A 170 4.98 7.17 -23.10
CA GLN A 170 6.32 7.40 -22.61
C GLN A 170 6.41 8.77 -21.93
N ALA A 171 5.89 9.83 -22.56
CA ALA A 171 5.86 11.16 -21.97
C ALA A 171 5.09 11.20 -20.62
N LEU A 172 3.98 10.45 -20.52
CA LEU A 172 3.24 10.30 -19.26
C LEU A 172 4.09 9.61 -18.18
N ARG A 173 4.80 8.54 -18.53
CA ARG A 173 5.68 7.83 -17.59
C ARG A 173 6.80 8.74 -17.09
N GLU A 174 7.47 9.47 -17.99
CA GLU A 174 8.54 10.40 -17.63
C GLU A 174 8.02 11.52 -16.72
N ARG A 175 6.85 12.09 -17.03
CA ARG A 175 6.20 13.10 -16.19
C ARG A 175 5.89 12.56 -14.79
N ILE A 176 5.32 11.36 -14.68
CA ILE A 176 5.01 10.73 -13.39
C ILE A 176 6.29 10.48 -12.61
N GLN A 177 7.34 9.95 -13.23
CA GLN A 177 8.61 9.67 -12.56
C GLN A 177 9.26 10.94 -12.02
N LYS A 178 9.34 11.99 -12.84
CA LYS A 178 9.90 13.27 -12.41
C LYS A 178 9.13 13.86 -11.23
N ALA A 179 7.81 13.96 -11.35
CA ALA A 179 6.98 14.52 -10.29
C ALA A 179 7.01 13.67 -9.01
N ARG A 180 7.17 12.34 -9.15
CA ARG A 180 7.33 11.44 -8.00
C ARG A 180 8.65 11.68 -7.29
N GLY A 181 9.75 11.86 -8.02
CA GLY A 181 11.04 12.24 -7.44
C GLY A 181 10.99 13.57 -6.68
N GLU A 182 10.30 14.57 -7.23
CA GLU A 182 10.09 15.86 -6.57
C GLU A 182 9.23 15.73 -5.29
N LEU A 183 8.18 14.91 -5.32
CA LEU A 183 7.36 14.60 -4.15
C LEU A 183 8.19 13.91 -3.06
N ASP A 184 8.98 12.91 -3.43
CA ASP A 184 9.81 12.15 -2.50
C ASP A 184 10.86 13.04 -1.82
N ALA A 185 11.49 13.95 -2.57
CA ALA A 185 12.41 14.95 -2.03
C ALA A 185 11.73 15.85 -0.98
N LYS A 186 10.54 16.39 -1.31
CA LYS A 186 9.76 17.23 -0.38
C LYS A 186 9.32 16.48 0.88
N ILE A 187 8.96 15.21 0.77
CA ILE A 187 8.64 14.38 1.93
C ILE A 187 9.86 14.24 2.84
N LEU A 188 11.04 13.96 2.27
CA LEU A 188 12.27 13.83 3.04
C LEU A 188 12.63 15.12 3.76
N GLU A 189 12.46 16.29 3.11
CA GLU A 189 12.70 17.61 3.71
C GLU A 189 11.89 17.88 4.99
N LEU A 190 10.74 17.22 5.18
CA LEU A 190 9.94 17.35 6.40
C LEU A 190 10.51 16.59 7.60
N LEU A 191 11.47 15.68 7.38
CA LEU A 191 11.99 14.80 8.41
C LEU A 191 13.12 15.44 9.20
N THR A 192 13.14 15.19 10.51
CA THR A 192 14.32 15.45 11.35
C THR A 192 15.45 14.47 11.01
N ALA A 193 16.65 14.73 11.52
CA ALA A 193 17.80 13.84 11.35
C ALA A 193 17.51 12.43 11.92
N GLU A 194 16.86 12.36 13.08
CA GLU A 194 16.51 11.10 13.75
C GLU A 194 15.48 10.30 12.94
N GLN A 195 14.50 10.99 12.35
CA GLN A 195 13.48 10.37 11.51
C GLN A 195 14.06 9.86 10.18
N ARG A 196 15.01 10.60 9.58
CA ARG A 196 15.76 10.11 8.41
C ARG A 196 16.54 8.85 8.74
N ALA A 197 17.25 8.84 9.87
CA ALA A 197 17.95 7.65 10.34
C ALA A 197 16.99 6.48 10.63
N ALA A 198 15.81 6.74 11.18
CA ALA A 198 14.78 5.73 11.38
C ALA A 198 14.26 5.17 10.04
N TRP A 199 14.02 6.02 9.05
CA TRP A 199 13.63 5.65 7.70
C TRP A 199 14.67 4.79 6.99
N ASP A 200 15.96 5.13 7.10
CA ASP A 200 17.03 4.36 6.49
C ASP A 200 17.22 2.99 7.16
N ARG A 201 17.16 2.92 8.50
CA ARG A 201 17.14 1.63 9.21
C ARG A 201 15.95 0.78 8.83
N LEU A 202 14.78 1.40 8.69
CA LEU A 202 13.53 0.72 8.36
C LEU A 202 13.56 0.07 6.97
N ARG A 203 14.16 0.75 5.99
CA ARG A 203 14.35 0.21 4.62
C ARG A 203 15.45 -0.82 4.52
N GLY A 204 16.33 -0.90 5.51
CA GLY A 204 17.42 -1.87 5.52
C GLY A 204 18.43 -1.67 4.38
N PRO A 205 19.21 -2.71 4.05
CA PRO A 205 20.23 -2.64 3.01
C PRO A 205 19.66 -2.17 1.66
N GLU A 206 20.46 -1.39 0.91
CA GLU A 206 20.07 -0.86 -0.39
C GLU A 206 19.52 -1.96 -1.30
N PHE A 207 18.45 -1.64 -2.02
CA PHE A 207 17.91 -2.50 -3.07
C PHE A 207 17.54 -1.63 -4.27
N ARG A 208 17.99 -2.05 -5.46
CA ARG A 208 17.64 -1.41 -6.73
C ARG A 208 16.98 -2.44 -7.63
N LEU A 209 15.81 -2.08 -8.17
CA LEU A 209 15.20 -2.88 -9.23
C LEU A 209 16.10 -2.80 -10.48
N ALA A 210 16.60 -3.95 -10.92
CA ALA A 210 17.31 -4.04 -12.20
C ALA A 210 16.38 -3.54 -13.33
N GLY A 211 16.79 -2.45 -14.00
CA GLY A 211 15.97 -1.75 -15.01
C GLY A 211 15.65 -0.29 -14.67
N GLY A 212 15.99 0.19 -13.46
CA GLY A 212 15.96 1.62 -13.14
C GLY A 212 17.22 2.33 -13.65
N ARG A 213 17.18 2.79 -14.90
CA ARG A 213 17.97 3.94 -15.38
C ARG A 213 17.01 5.08 -15.67
#